data_AF-A0A7K2E8R0-F1
#
_entry.id   AF-A0A7K2E8R0-F1
#
_cell.length_a   1.000
_cell.length_b   1.000
_cell.length_c   1.000
_cell.angle_alpha   90.00
_cell.angle_beta   90.00
_cell.angle_gamma   90.00
#
_symmetry.space_group_name_H-M   'P 1'
#
loop_
_entity.id
_entity.type
_entity.pdbx_description
1 polymer ?
#
loop_
_entity_poly.entity_id
_entity_poly.type
_entity_poly.pdbx_seq_one_letter_code
_entity_poly.pdbx_strand_id
1 'polypeptide(L)'
;MPLVNVHMAEGRSPEQKRALMDAITDAMVEHVGAPRESVRVWILEFPNTDFMAGGELLADKQARLAEEATVAARQRDDDRHPVPGQ
;
A
#
# COMPACT_ATOMS: atom_id res chain seq x y z
N MET A 1 -17.50 -21.93 6.30
CA MET A 1 -17.82 -20.50 6.14
C MET A 1 -16.61 -19.67 6.56
N PRO A 2 -15.67 -19.38 5.64
CA PRO A 2 -14.48 -18.60 5.95
C PRO A 2 -14.75 -17.09 6.00
N LEU A 3 -14.06 -16.41 6.92
CA LEU A 3 -14.10 -14.96 7.11
C LEU A 3 -12.67 -14.43 6.98
N VAL A 4 -12.45 -13.44 6.11
CA VAL A 4 -11.16 -12.78 5.93
C VAL A 4 -11.32 -11.28 6.14
N ASN A 5 -10.53 -10.74 7.07
CA ASN A 5 -10.46 -9.31 7.32
C ASN A 5 -9.06 -8.81 6.94
N VAL A 6 -9.00 -7.82 6.05
CA VAL A 6 -7.76 -7.16 5.66
C VAL A 6 -7.65 -5.83 6.41
N HIS A 7 -6.65 -5.74 7.29
CA HIS A 7 -6.28 -4.53 7.99
C HIS A 7 -5.18 -3.82 7.18
N MET A 8 -5.43 -2.58 6.74
CA MET A 8 -4.44 -1.84 5.97
C MET A 8 -4.58 -0.33 6.12
N ALA A 9 -3.52 0.40 5.79
CA ALA A 9 -3.59 1.85 5.71
C ALA A 9 -4.47 2.31 4.53
N GLU A 10 -5.07 3.47 4.67
CA GLU A 10 -5.83 4.14 3.61
C GLU A 10 -4.97 4.49 2.37
N GLY A 11 -5.65 4.84 1.27
CA GLY A 11 -5.00 5.35 0.06
C GLY A 11 -4.98 4.41 -1.14
N ARG A 12 -5.68 3.27 -1.07
CA ARG A 12 -5.91 2.41 -2.24
C ARG A 12 -7.17 2.79 -2.99
N SER A 13 -7.13 2.64 -4.32
CA SER A 13 -8.29 2.91 -5.15
C SER A 13 -9.38 1.85 -4.94
N PRO A 14 -10.65 2.17 -5.23
CA PRO A 14 -11.74 1.20 -5.18
C PRO A 14 -11.48 -0.04 -6.05
N GLU A 15 -10.85 0.13 -7.21
CA GLU A 15 -10.51 -0.95 -8.15
C GLU A 15 -9.45 -1.89 -7.56
N GLN A 16 -8.43 -1.32 -6.90
CA GLN A 16 -7.40 -2.11 -6.21
C GLN A 16 -8.01 -2.91 -5.06
N LYS A 17 -8.91 -2.29 -4.28
CA LYS A 17 -9.61 -2.96 -3.18
C LYS A 17 -10.49 -4.10 -3.68
N ARG A 18 -11.22 -3.89 -4.78
CA ARG A 18 -12.01 -4.94 -5.43
C ARG A 18 -11.12 -6.11 -5.89
N ALA A 19 -10.07 -5.82 -6.66
CA ALA A 19 -9.18 -6.84 -7.19
C ALA A 19 -8.53 -7.68 -6.08
N LEU A 20 -8.16 -7.06 -4.95
CA LEU A 20 -7.65 -7.76 -3.78
C LEU A 20 -8.69 -8.72 -3.18
N MET A 21 -9.93 -8.25 -2.95
CA MET A 21 -10.98 -9.10 -2.37
C MET A 21 -11.37 -10.25 -3.30
N ASP A 22 -11.37 -10.02 -4.62
CA ASP A 22 -11.59 -11.06 -5.63
C ASP A 22 -10.49 -12.13 -5.56
N ALA A 23 -9.22 -11.72 -5.54
CA ALA A 23 -8.08 -12.63 -5.45
C ALA A 23 -8.06 -13.43 -4.14
N ILE A 24 -8.39 -12.80 -3.01
CA ILE A 24 -8.54 -13.51 -1.72
C ILE A 24 -9.66 -14.55 -1.82
N THR A 25 -10.79 -14.19 -2.40
CA THR A 25 -11.92 -15.11 -2.58
C THR A 25 -11.51 -16.32 -3.41
N ASP A 26 -10.82 -16.10 -4.52
CA ASP A 26 -10.31 -17.17 -5.39
C ASP A 26 -9.34 -18.09 -4.64
N ALA A 27 -8.39 -17.52 -3.89
CA ALA A 27 -7.45 -18.29 -3.08
C ALA A 27 -8.15 -19.17 -2.01
N MET A 28 -9.24 -18.68 -1.42
CA MET A 28 -10.03 -19.46 -0.45
C MET A 28 -10.78 -20.61 -1.12
N VAL A 29 -11.28 -20.42 -2.33
CA VAL A 29 -11.90 -21.51 -3.12
C VAL A 29 -10.83 -22.54 -3.49
N GLU A 30 -9.69 -22.09 -4.02
CA GLU A 30 -8.64 -22.96 -4.55
C GLU A 30 -7.94 -23.78 -3.48
N HIS A 31 -7.50 -23.15 -2.39
CA HIS A 31 -6.62 -23.81 -1.42
C HIS A 31 -7.33 -24.32 -0.17
N VAL A 32 -8.50 -23.75 0.17
CA VAL A 32 -9.28 -24.19 1.32
C VAL A 32 -10.47 -25.06 0.89
N GLY A 33 -10.86 -25.04 -0.38
CA GLY A 33 -12.01 -25.79 -0.90
C GLY A 33 -13.35 -25.24 -0.39
N ALA A 34 -13.38 -23.98 0.06
CA ALA A 34 -14.61 -23.35 0.52
C ALA A 34 -15.52 -23.01 -0.67
N PRO A 35 -16.84 -23.28 -0.60
CA PRO A 35 -17.78 -22.80 -1.59
C PRO A 35 -17.71 -21.27 -1.69
N ARG A 36 -17.65 -20.72 -2.91
CA ARG A 36 -17.40 -19.29 -3.16
C ARG A 36 -18.39 -18.39 -2.41
N GLU A 37 -19.66 -18.74 -2.43
CA GLU A 37 -20.76 -18.04 -1.77
C GLU A 37 -20.65 -18.04 -0.24
N SER A 38 -19.84 -18.95 0.33
CA SER A 38 -19.61 -19.02 1.77
C SER A 38 -18.46 -18.12 2.25
N VAL A 39 -17.62 -17.62 1.34
CA VAL A 39 -16.46 -16.78 1.64
C VAL A 39 -16.92 -15.33 1.86
N ARG A 40 -16.46 -14.71 2.94
CA ARG A 40 -16.68 -13.28 3.20
C ARG A 40 -15.34 -12.59 3.38
N VAL A 41 -15.14 -11.51 2.64
CA VAL A 41 -13.93 -10.68 2.70
C VAL A 41 -14.36 -9.23 2.90
N TRP A 42 -13.68 -8.52 3.79
CA TRP A 42 -13.84 -7.08 3.95
C TRP A 42 -12.50 -6.43 4.31
N ILE A 43 -12.45 -5.11 4.14
CA ILE A 43 -11.25 -4.30 4.38
C ILE A 43 -11.57 -3.31 5.50
N LEU A 44 -10.68 -3.22 6.48
CA LEU A 44 -10.65 -2.19 7.51
C LEU A 44 -9.45 -1.28 7.24
N GLU A 45 -9.74 -0.02 6.92
CA GLU A 45 -8.72 1.00 6.68
C GLU A 45 -8.44 1.83 7.94
N PHE A 46 -7.19 2.26 8.10
CA PHE A 46 -6.78 3.23 9.12
C PHE A 46 -6.14 4.46 8.48
N PRO A 47 -6.36 5.65 9.05
CA PRO A 47 -5.57 6.83 8.71
C PRO A 47 -4.07 6.55 8.90
N ASN A 48 -3.24 7.18 8.08
CA ASN A 48 -1.78 7.06 8.21
C ASN A 48 -1.24 7.62 9.54
N THR A 49 -2.05 8.40 10.27
CA THR A 49 -1.77 8.95 11.59
C THR A 49 -2.03 7.97 12.74
N ASP A 50 -2.74 6.88 12.47
CA ASP A 50 -3.26 5.99 13.52
C ASP A 50 -2.56 4.62 13.51
N PHE A 51 -1.63 4.42 12.56
CA PHE A 51 -0.83 3.22 12.45
C PHE A 51 0.65 3.54 12.65
N MET A 52 1.28 2.82 13.57
CA MET A 52 2.70 2.94 13.92
C MET A 52 3.38 1.58 13.79
N ALA A 53 4.57 1.56 13.20
CA ALA A 53 5.43 0.37 13.17
C ALA A 53 6.83 0.75 13.63
N GLY A 54 7.38 0.02 14.62
CA GLY A 54 8.73 0.27 15.12
C GLY A 54 8.92 1.65 15.77
N GLY A 55 7.85 2.29 16.26
CA GLY A 55 7.91 3.61 16.89
C GLY A 55 7.74 4.80 15.94
N GLU A 56 7.55 4.56 14.63
CA GLU A 56 7.35 5.61 13.62
C GLU A 56 5.90 5.55 13.09
N LEU A 57 5.19 6.69 13.09
CA LEU A 57 3.89 6.77 12.43
C LEU A 57 4.05 6.56 10.93
N LEU A 58 3.06 5.92 10.30
CA LEU A 58 3.09 5.73 8.86
C LEU A 58 3.10 7.07 8.12
N ALA A 59 2.38 8.07 8.62
CA ALA A 59 2.41 9.43 8.07
C ALA A 59 3.84 10.01 8.05
N ASP A 60 4.56 9.92 9.18
CA ASP A 60 5.94 10.44 9.30
C ASP A 60 6.89 9.71 8.34
N LYS A 61 6.75 8.37 8.27
CA LYS A 61 7.51 7.54 7.35
C LYS A 61 7.28 7.94 5.89
N GLN A 62 6.02 8.17 5.48
CA GLN A 62 5.68 8.57 4.11
C GLN A 62 6.20 9.96 3.78
N ALA A 63 6.11 10.91 4.72
CA ALA A 63 6.65 12.26 4.55
C ALA A 63 8.16 12.23 4.32
N ARG A 64 8.89 11.51 5.18
CA ARG A 64 10.34 11.33 5.04
C ARG A 64 10.73 10.71 3.70
N LEU A 65 10.05 9.64 3.29
CA LEU A 65 10.31 8.98 1.99
C LEU A 65 10.01 9.92 0.79
N ALA A 66 8.98 10.76 0.89
CA ALA A 66 8.65 11.72 -0.16
C ALA A 66 9.69 12.85 -0.27
N GLU A 67 10.21 13.32 0.87
CA GLU A 67 11.31 14.30 0.91
C GLU A 67 12.58 13.72 0.30
N GLU A 68 12.98 12.51 0.72
CA GLU A 68 14.13 11.78 0.17
C GLU A 68 14.00 11.61 -1.36
N ALA A 69 12.82 11.22 -1.85
CA ALA A 69 12.56 11.07 -3.28
C ALA A 69 12.66 12.40 -4.05
N THR A 70 12.21 13.50 -3.45
CA THR A 70 12.26 14.84 -4.05
C THR A 70 13.69 15.35 -4.15
N VAL A 71 14.48 15.19 -3.09
CA VAL A 71 15.91 15.54 -3.07
C VAL A 71 16.67 14.73 -4.12
N ALA A 72 16.43 13.42 -4.17
CA ALA A 72 17.05 12.54 -5.16
C ALA A 72 16.65 12.91 -6.60
N ALA A 73 15.43 13.40 -6.84
CA ALA A 73 15.03 13.88 -8.16
C ALA A 73 15.78 15.15 -8.58
N ARG A 74 15.93 16.12 -7.67
CA ARG A 74 16.68 17.37 -7.93
C ARG A 74 18.15 17.11 -8.24
N GLN A 75 18.81 16.25 -7.45
CA GLN A 75 20.20 15.88 -7.68
C GLN A 75 20.41 15.25 -9.06
N ARG A 76 19.48 14.39 -9.51
CA ARG A 76 19.54 13.79 -10.86
C ARG A 76 19.38 14.81 -11.98
N ASP A 77 18.56 15.85 -11.79
CA ASP A 77 18.38 16.89 -12.79
C ASP A 77 19.61 17.82 -12.86
N ASP A 78 20.23 18.13 -11.71
CA ASP A 78 21.48 18.88 -11.64
C ASP A 78 22.65 18.10 -12.30
N ASP A 79 22.76 16.79 -12.04
CA ASP A 79 23.78 15.92 -12.67
C ASP A 79 23.60 15.79 -14.19
N ARG A 80 22.36 15.95 -14.69
CA ARG A 80 22.06 15.91 -16.13
C ARG A 80 22.42 17.22 -16.84
N HIS A 81 22.57 18.32 -16.10
CA HIS A 81 22.96 19.62 -16.64
C HIS A 81 24.37 20.00 -16.15
N PRO A 82 25.43 19.40 -16.73
CA PRO A 82 26.79 19.78 -16.36
C PRO A 82 26.96 21.27 -16.63
N VAL A 83 27.37 22.02 -15.61
CA VAL A 83 27.74 23.44 -15.73
C VAL A 83 28.79 23.54 -16.85
N PRO A 84 28.52 24.25 -17.95
CA PRO A 84 29.52 24.41 -19.00
C PRO A 84 30.68 25.27 -18.49
N GLY A 85 31.85 24.65 -18.31
CA GLY A 85 33.13 25.33 -18.12
C GLY A 85 33.36 25.96 -16.73
N GLN A 86 34.04 25.21 -15.86
CA GLN A 86 35.17 25.76 -15.10
C GLN A 86 36.47 25.43 -15.85
#